data_AF-A0AAD2AYZ7-F1
#
_entry.id   AF-A0AAD2AYZ7-F1
#
_cell.length_a   1.000
_cell.length_b   1.000
_cell.length_c   1.000
_cell.angle_alpha   90.00
_cell.angle_beta   90.00
_cell.angle_gamma   90.00
#
_symmetry.space_group_name_H-M   'P 1'
#
loop_
_entity.id
_entity.type
_entity.pdbx_description
1 polymer ?
#
loop_
_entity_poly.entity_id
_entity_poly.type
_entity_poly.pdbx_seq_one_letter_code
_entity_poly.pdbx_strand_id
1 'polypeptide(L)'
;MRLSLITTGLLDPRQLAAWGAERRRAIHTAVAKGMQSGGREVRDAARSEMRSAFTVKRNSFISSMGVKVFDKKPELLPALLVGSKIPWLGLHEKGGTVSGNLLIPLLPGRIGPKRFKAVIDGLMRTGNAFFIEKNGRVLLMAENITENAGQLNRFKRAERARTGAKQIKRGQEIPIAVLVKRVDLKRRLNLAGGVQRALPALARAIQQELDKV
;
A
#
# COMPACT_ATOMS: atom_id res chain seq x y z
N MET A 1 -72.48 -14.75 -17.41
CA MET A 1 -72.00 -13.34 -17.37
C MET A 1 -70.48 -13.37 -17.37
N ARG A 2 -69.82 -12.90 -18.44
CA ARG A 2 -68.36 -12.94 -18.59
C ARG A 2 -67.80 -11.59 -18.16
N LEU A 3 -67.22 -11.51 -16.96
CA LEU A 3 -66.53 -10.31 -16.49
C LEU A 3 -65.10 -10.33 -17.04
N SER A 4 -64.80 -9.44 -17.97
CA SER A 4 -63.43 -9.19 -18.43
C SER A 4 -62.79 -8.13 -17.53
N LEU A 5 -61.90 -8.55 -16.63
CA LEU A 5 -61.09 -7.64 -15.83
C LEU A 5 -59.96 -7.12 -16.70
N ILE A 6 -60.01 -5.83 -17.06
CA ILE A 6 -58.92 -5.15 -17.76
C ILE A 6 -57.98 -4.63 -16.67
N THR A 7 -56.82 -5.25 -16.51
CA THR A 7 -55.79 -4.77 -15.57
C THR A 7 -55.15 -3.51 -16.13
N THR A 8 -55.29 -2.38 -15.44
CA THR A 8 -54.65 -1.10 -15.78
C THR A 8 -53.72 -0.64 -14.65
N GLY A 9 -52.75 0.22 -14.97
CA GLY A 9 -51.77 0.70 -14.00
C GLY A 9 -50.80 -0.41 -13.56
N LEU A 10 -50.35 -0.37 -12.30
CA LEU A 10 -49.41 -1.36 -11.74
C LEU A 10 -49.99 -2.79 -11.64
N LEU A 11 -51.27 -2.98 -11.94
CA LEU A 11 -51.88 -4.30 -12.06
C LEU A 11 -51.61 -4.95 -13.43
N ASP A 12 -51.17 -4.18 -14.43
CA ASP A 12 -50.62 -4.70 -15.69
C ASP A 12 -49.18 -5.20 -15.47
N PRO A 13 -48.88 -6.49 -15.72
CA PRO A 13 -47.53 -7.04 -15.55
C PRO A 13 -46.43 -6.27 -16.28
N ARG A 14 -46.72 -5.69 -17.45
CA ARG A 14 -45.74 -4.92 -18.22
C ARG A 14 -45.41 -3.59 -17.56
N GLN A 15 -46.44 -2.88 -17.08
CA GLN A 15 -46.27 -1.62 -16.36
C GLN A 15 -45.58 -1.84 -15.02
N LEU A 16 -45.91 -2.93 -14.30
CA LEU A 16 -45.24 -3.31 -13.07
C LEU A 16 -43.76 -3.64 -13.28
N ALA A 17 -43.43 -4.38 -14.34
CA ALA A 17 -42.05 -4.71 -14.68
C ALA A 17 -41.24 -3.46 -15.05
N ALA A 18 -41.82 -2.55 -15.83
CA ALA A 18 -41.19 -1.28 -16.21
C ALA A 18 -40.94 -0.40 -14.97
N TRP A 19 -41.95 -0.20 -14.12
CA TRP A 19 -41.83 0.52 -12.86
C TRP A 19 -40.77 -0.09 -11.94
N GLY A 20 -40.75 -1.43 -11.82
CA GLY A 20 -39.75 -2.13 -11.00
C GLY A 20 -38.32 -2.02 -11.55
N ALA A 21 -38.15 -1.93 -12.87
CA ALA A 21 -36.86 -1.69 -13.49
C ALA A 21 -36.39 -0.24 -13.30
N GLU A 22 -37.30 0.72 -13.45
CA GLU A 22 -37.04 2.14 -13.18
C GLU A 22 -36.65 2.36 -11.72
N ARG A 23 -37.42 1.80 -10.78
CA ARG A 23 -37.14 1.91 -9.35
C ARG A 23 -35.77 1.35 -9.00
N ARG A 24 -35.40 0.19 -9.55
CA ARG A 24 -34.06 -0.41 -9.35
C ARG A 24 -32.95 0.50 -9.88
N ARG A 25 -33.11 1.10 -11.05
CA ARG A 25 -32.13 2.05 -11.62
C ARG A 25 -32.01 3.31 -10.77
N ALA A 26 -33.12 3.84 -10.27
CA ALA A 26 -33.12 5.02 -9.41
C ALA A 26 -32.39 4.74 -8.08
N ILE A 27 -32.69 3.61 -7.43
CA ILE A 27 -31.98 3.16 -6.21
C ILE A 27 -30.49 2.99 -6.49
N HIS A 28 -30.12 2.29 -7.57
CA HIS A 28 -28.72 2.07 -7.93
C HIS A 28 -27.96 3.39 -8.12
N THR A 29 -28.57 4.36 -8.81
CA THR A 29 -27.99 5.69 -9.05
C THR A 29 -27.83 6.47 -7.75
N ALA A 30 -28.84 6.45 -6.88
CA ALA A 30 -28.77 7.09 -5.56
C ALA A 30 -27.68 6.51 -4.68
N VAL A 31 -27.55 5.17 -4.62
CA VAL A 31 -26.46 4.52 -3.88
C VAL A 31 -25.10 4.92 -4.43
N ALA A 32 -24.91 4.92 -5.76
CA ALA A 32 -23.64 5.30 -6.37
C ALA A 32 -23.27 6.75 -6.03
N LYS A 33 -24.24 7.66 -6.09
CA LYS A 33 -24.06 9.08 -5.76
C LYS A 33 -23.75 9.29 -4.27
N GLY A 34 -24.45 8.59 -3.38
CA GLY A 34 -24.20 8.60 -1.94
C GLY A 34 -22.81 8.06 -1.59
N MET A 35 -22.36 7.01 -2.29
CA MET A 35 -21.00 6.49 -2.15
C MET A 35 -19.94 7.46 -2.67
N GLN A 36 -20.24 8.21 -3.73
CA GLN A 36 -19.31 9.19 -4.29
C GLN A 36 -19.14 10.42 -3.39
N SER A 37 -20.22 10.90 -2.77
CA SER A 37 -20.17 12.01 -1.80
C SER A 37 -19.56 11.57 -0.47
N GLY A 38 -20.12 10.54 0.16
CA GLY A 38 -19.69 10.01 1.46
C GLY A 38 -18.32 9.33 1.42
N GLY A 39 -17.90 8.81 0.25
CA GLY A 39 -16.58 8.21 0.06
C GLY A 39 -15.42 9.18 0.29
N ARG A 40 -15.65 10.50 0.22
CA ARG A 40 -14.62 11.51 0.54
C ARG A 40 -14.21 11.45 2.01
N GLU A 41 -15.16 11.27 2.92
CA GLU A 41 -14.87 11.14 4.35
C GLU A 41 -14.12 9.84 4.65
N VAL A 42 -14.53 8.74 3.99
CA VAL A 42 -13.84 7.45 4.10
C VAL A 42 -12.39 7.55 3.62
N ARG A 43 -12.16 8.24 2.49
CA ARG A 43 -10.82 8.53 1.98
C ARG A 43 -10.01 9.32 3.00
N ASP A 44 -10.59 10.34 3.60
CA ASP A 44 -9.87 11.25 4.49
C ASP A 44 -9.55 10.58 5.82
N ALA A 45 -10.42 9.70 6.33
CA ALA A 45 -10.14 8.80 7.45
C ALA A 45 -9.00 7.82 7.12
N ALA A 46 -9.02 7.17 5.95
CA ALA A 46 -7.94 6.31 5.50
C ALA A 46 -6.59 7.04 5.35
N ARG A 47 -6.63 8.29 4.87
CA ARG A 47 -5.44 9.17 4.79
C ARG A 47 -4.94 9.59 6.17
N SER A 48 -5.82 9.83 7.13
CA SER A 48 -5.46 10.14 8.52
C SER A 48 -4.71 8.96 9.16
N GLU A 49 -5.26 7.76 9.00
CA GLU A 49 -4.61 6.51 9.46
C GLU A 49 -3.21 6.34 8.84
N MET A 50 -3.08 6.61 7.55
CA MET A 50 -1.79 6.54 6.84
C MET A 50 -0.77 7.58 7.33
N ARG A 51 -1.21 8.78 7.76
CA ARG A 51 -0.35 9.79 8.38
C ARG A 51 0.11 9.38 9.78
N SER A 52 -0.75 8.72 10.54
CA SER A 52 -0.41 8.23 11.87
C SER A 52 0.57 7.04 11.82
N ALA A 53 0.34 6.12 10.88
CA ALA A 53 1.12 4.88 10.75
C ALA A 53 2.57 5.07 10.26
N PHE A 54 2.88 6.17 9.56
CA PHE A 54 4.14 6.33 8.84
C PHE A 54 4.74 7.73 8.97
N THR A 55 6.07 7.82 8.98
CA THR A 55 6.77 9.10 8.79
C THR A 55 6.66 9.56 7.33
N VAL A 56 5.75 10.49 7.07
CA VAL A 56 5.46 11.01 5.73
C VAL A 56 6.49 12.05 5.32
N LYS A 57 7.28 11.78 4.26
CA LYS A 57 8.20 12.76 3.67
C LYS A 57 7.63 13.50 2.46
N ARG A 58 6.59 12.96 1.82
CA ARG A 58 5.98 13.51 0.59
C ARG A 58 4.48 13.35 0.65
N ASN A 59 3.74 14.41 0.33
CA ASN A 59 2.29 14.36 0.33
C ASN A 59 1.72 13.37 -0.71
N SER A 60 2.43 13.15 -1.82
CA SER A 60 2.04 12.17 -2.84
C SER A 60 1.88 10.74 -2.31
N PHE A 61 2.57 10.40 -1.21
CA PHE A 61 2.36 9.13 -0.52
C PHE A 61 0.95 9.06 0.06
N ILE A 62 0.48 10.09 0.77
CA ILE A 62 -0.88 10.16 1.31
C ILE A 62 -1.92 10.29 0.19
N SER A 63 -1.62 11.07 -0.85
CA SER A 63 -2.50 11.20 -2.02
C SER A 63 -2.74 9.88 -2.74
N SER A 64 -1.84 8.90 -2.61
CA SER A 64 -2.02 7.56 -3.18
C SER A 64 -3.20 6.80 -2.58
N MET A 65 -3.60 7.12 -1.35
CA MET A 65 -4.80 6.60 -0.70
C MET A 65 -6.02 7.31 -1.26
N GLY A 66 -6.94 6.54 -1.82
CA GLY A 66 -8.09 7.03 -2.56
C GLY A 66 -9.32 6.16 -2.36
N VAL A 67 -10.40 6.59 -2.99
CA VAL A 67 -11.63 5.82 -3.12
C VAL A 67 -12.04 5.73 -4.57
N LYS A 68 -12.71 4.65 -4.94
CA LYS A 68 -13.30 4.44 -6.27
C LYS A 68 -14.65 3.76 -6.14
N VAL A 69 -15.67 4.36 -6.72
CA VAL A 69 -17.00 3.74 -6.85
C VAL A 69 -17.01 2.85 -8.09
N PHE A 70 -17.57 1.66 -7.95
CA PHE A 70 -17.84 0.72 -9.03
C PHE A 70 -19.34 0.56 -9.17
N ASP A 71 -19.89 1.08 -10.26
CA ASP A 71 -21.34 1.19 -10.53
C ASP A 71 -21.68 0.79 -11.98
N LYS A 72 -20.76 0.12 -12.68
CA LYS A 72 -20.94 -0.25 -14.09
C LYS A 72 -21.88 -1.44 -14.31
N LYS A 73 -22.15 -2.22 -13.27
CA LYS A 73 -22.91 -3.48 -13.32
C LYS A 73 -24.30 -3.25 -12.75
N PRO A 74 -25.33 -3.00 -13.57
CA PRO A 74 -26.66 -2.65 -13.08
C PRO A 74 -27.35 -3.77 -12.28
N GLU A 75 -26.90 -5.01 -12.45
CA GLU A 75 -27.37 -6.19 -11.73
C GLU A 75 -26.79 -6.33 -10.32
N LEU A 76 -25.75 -5.56 -9.98
CA LEU A 76 -25.12 -5.54 -8.66
C LEU A 76 -25.31 -4.19 -7.99
N LEU A 77 -25.23 -4.16 -6.66
CA LEU A 77 -25.16 -2.88 -5.95
C LEU A 77 -23.81 -2.20 -6.21
N PRO A 78 -23.78 -0.86 -6.27
CA PRO A 78 -22.52 -0.12 -6.34
C PRO A 78 -21.59 -0.50 -5.17
N ALA A 79 -20.29 -0.53 -5.45
CA ALA A 79 -19.27 -0.85 -4.44
C ALA A 79 -18.25 0.28 -4.31
N LEU A 80 -17.82 0.57 -3.08
CA LEU A 80 -16.77 1.54 -2.78
C LEU A 80 -15.46 0.84 -2.46
N LEU A 81 -14.47 0.93 -3.34
CA LEU A 81 -13.10 0.51 -3.08
C LEU A 81 -12.36 1.62 -2.36
N VAL A 82 -11.79 1.31 -1.19
CA VAL A 82 -10.88 2.18 -0.44
C VAL A 82 -9.50 1.55 -0.45
N GLY A 83 -8.48 2.29 -0.86
CA GLY A 83 -7.13 1.75 -0.89
C GLY A 83 -6.12 2.61 -1.60
N SER A 84 -4.90 2.09 -1.69
CA SER A 84 -3.78 2.73 -2.39
C SER A 84 -3.24 1.84 -3.50
N LYS A 85 -2.74 2.47 -4.56
CA LYS A 85 -2.03 1.79 -5.65
C LYS A 85 -0.63 1.30 -5.25
N ILE A 86 -0.15 1.63 -4.05
CA ILE A 86 1.17 1.23 -3.58
C ILE A 86 1.12 -0.23 -3.11
N PRO A 87 1.78 -1.17 -3.80
CA PRO A 87 1.56 -2.60 -3.56
C PRO A 87 2.00 -3.08 -2.17
N TRP A 88 3.06 -2.49 -1.62
CA TRP A 88 3.62 -2.93 -0.33
C TRP A 88 2.82 -2.45 0.89
N LEU A 89 1.83 -1.56 0.74
CA LEU A 89 1.02 -1.10 1.86
C LEU A 89 0.16 -2.21 2.47
N GLY A 90 -0.35 -3.15 1.65
CA GLY A 90 -1.13 -4.29 2.14
C GLY A 90 -0.34 -5.17 3.12
N LEU A 91 0.99 -5.25 2.95
CA LEU A 91 1.87 -5.97 3.86
C LEU A 91 1.97 -5.28 5.23
N HIS A 92 1.80 -3.96 5.29
CA HIS A 92 1.71 -3.24 6.57
C HIS A 92 0.31 -3.20 7.16
N GLU A 93 -0.72 -3.59 6.41
CA GLU A 93 -2.07 -3.76 6.95
C GLU A 93 -2.23 -5.11 7.65
N LYS A 94 -1.69 -6.17 7.06
CA LYS A 94 -1.78 -7.53 7.63
C LYS A 94 -0.58 -7.90 8.49
N GLY A 95 0.56 -7.24 8.27
CA GLY A 95 1.85 -7.83 8.61
C GLY A 95 2.21 -8.93 7.62
N GLY A 96 3.42 -9.45 7.72
CA GLY A 96 3.79 -10.64 6.96
C GLY A 96 5.27 -10.86 6.85
N THR A 97 5.62 -11.87 6.07
CA THR A 97 6.97 -12.36 5.93
C THR A 97 7.42 -12.29 4.49
N VAL A 98 8.62 -11.79 4.26
CA VAL A 98 9.31 -11.89 2.97
C VAL A 98 10.39 -12.96 3.11
N SER A 99 10.29 -14.01 2.32
CA SER A 99 11.26 -15.11 2.27
C SER A 99 12.06 -15.07 0.97
N GLY A 100 13.30 -15.54 1.02
CA GLY A 100 14.24 -15.58 -0.09
C GLY A 100 15.65 -15.20 0.34
N ASN A 101 16.60 -15.20 -0.59
CA ASN A 101 17.96 -14.73 -0.33
C ASN A 101 17.99 -13.21 -0.36
N LEU A 102 17.82 -12.58 0.81
CA LEU A 102 17.65 -11.14 0.95
C LEU A 102 18.92 -10.49 1.50
N LEU A 103 19.49 -9.55 0.74
CA LEU A 103 20.58 -8.70 1.21
C LEU A 103 20.04 -7.43 1.87
N ILE A 104 20.30 -7.29 3.17
CA ILE A 104 19.88 -6.14 3.98
C ILE A 104 21.08 -5.22 4.24
N PRO A 105 21.09 -3.99 3.70
CA PRO A 105 22.22 -3.08 3.83
C PRO A 105 22.45 -2.64 5.27
N LEU A 106 23.70 -2.68 5.73
CA LEU A 106 24.12 -2.28 7.08
C LEU A 106 24.40 -0.77 7.17
N LEU A 107 23.40 0.04 6.79
CA LEU A 107 23.46 1.50 6.85
C LEU A 107 22.49 2.06 7.90
N PRO A 108 22.84 3.16 8.60
CA PRO A 108 21.94 3.83 9.54
C PRO A 108 20.76 4.53 8.83
N GLY A 109 20.88 4.80 7.53
CA GLY A 109 19.86 5.46 6.74
C GLY A 109 19.44 4.65 5.52
N ARG A 110 18.28 5.02 4.94
CA ARG A 110 17.72 4.35 3.77
C ARG A 110 18.66 4.44 2.56
N ILE A 111 18.83 3.31 1.89
CA ILE A 111 19.32 3.20 0.51
C ILE A 111 18.21 2.58 -0.36
N GLY A 112 17.99 3.14 -1.55
CA GLY A 112 16.99 2.60 -2.47
C GLY A 112 17.50 1.32 -3.14
N PRO A 113 16.61 0.37 -3.50
CA PRO A 113 17.02 -0.94 -4.04
C PRO A 113 17.86 -0.83 -5.30
N LYS A 114 17.52 0.09 -6.23
CA LYS A 114 18.32 0.33 -7.46
C LYS A 114 19.73 0.82 -7.16
N ARG A 115 19.87 1.78 -6.24
CA ARG A 115 21.18 2.30 -5.84
C ARG A 115 21.99 1.26 -5.08
N PHE A 116 21.34 0.46 -4.23
CA PHE A 116 22.00 -0.61 -3.52
C PHE A 116 22.48 -1.70 -4.48
N LYS A 117 21.64 -2.13 -5.43
CA LYS A 117 22.04 -3.03 -6.52
C LYS A 117 23.25 -2.50 -7.28
N ALA A 118 23.26 -1.21 -7.66
CA ALA A 118 24.40 -0.62 -8.36
C ALA A 118 25.71 -0.65 -7.53
N VAL A 119 25.62 -0.51 -6.21
CA VAL A 119 26.77 -0.70 -5.31
C VAL A 119 27.26 -2.15 -5.38
N ILE A 120 26.35 -3.12 -5.24
CA ILE A 120 26.71 -4.54 -5.29
C ILE A 120 27.31 -4.92 -6.65
N ASP A 121 26.66 -4.54 -7.75
CA ASP A 121 27.14 -4.78 -9.12
C ASP A 121 28.54 -4.20 -9.32
N GLY A 122 28.80 -3.01 -8.76
CA GLY A 122 30.10 -2.35 -8.80
C GLY A 122 31.20 -3.10 -8.04
N LEU A 123 30.87 -3.69 -6.88
CA LEU A 123 31.80 -4.48 -6.07
C LEU A 123 32.05 -5.86 -6.69
N MET A 124 31.01 -6.50 -7.23
CA MET A 124 31.12 -7.79 -7.92
C MET A 124 31.99 -7.67 -9.17
N ARG A 125 31.83 -6.59 -9.95
CA ARG A 125 32.63 -6.34 -11.16
C ARG A 125 34.13 -6.23 -10.89
N THR A 126 34.52 -5.72 -9.73
CA THR A 126 35.93 -5.61 -9.33
C THR A 126 36.42 -6.81 -8.54
N GLY A 127 35.58 -7.82 -8.30
CA GLY A 127 35.93 -8.99 -7.48
C GLY A 127 36.11 -8.69 -5.98
N ASN A 128 35.65 -7.51 -5.51
CA ASN A 128 35.88 -7.03 -4.15
C ASN A 128 34.74 -7.37 -3.17
N ALA A 129 33.71 -8.08 -3.64
CA ALA A 129 32.60 -8.52 -2.80
C ALA A 129 32.79 -9.99 -2.39
N PHE A 130 32.78 -10.26 -1.09
CA PHE A 130 32.89 -11.62 -0.57
C PHE A 130 32.02 -11.82 0.67
N PHE A 131 31.60 -13.06 0.91
CA PHE A 131 30.80 -13.41 2.06
C PHE A 131 31.66 -13.99 3.17
N ILE A 132 31.38 -13.59 4.41
CA ILE A 132 31.92 -14.23 5.61
C ILE A 132 30.78 -14.69 6.51
N GLU A 133 30.97 -15.78 7.23
CA GLU A 133 30.06 -16.17 8.29
C GLU A 133 30.59 -15.67 9.64
N LYS A 134 29.74 -14.96 10.38
CA LYS A 134 30.06 -14.46 11.72
C LYS A 134 28.85 -14.59 12.63
N ASN A 135 29.00 -15.30 13.75
CA ASN A 135 27.94 -15.52 14.74
C ASN A 135 26.64 -16.09 14.12
N GLY A 136 26.76 -17.06 13.21
CA GLY A 136 25.63 -17.68 12.50
C GLY A 136 24.92 -16.76 11.52
N ARG A 137 25.53 -15.63 11.14
CA ARG A 137 25.02 -14.70 10.12
C ARG A 137 26.00 -14.59 8.97
N VAL A 138 25.47 -14.60 7.76
CA VAL A 138 26.25 -14.42 6.54
C VAL A 138 26.31 -12.93 6.21
N LEU A 139 27.52 -12.37 6.21
CA LEU A 139 27.80 -10.96 5.95
C LEU A 139 28.46 -10.81 4.59
N LEU A 140 27.95 -9.88 3.79
CA LEU A 140 28.63 -9.38 2.60
C LEU A 140 29.63 -8.30 3.03
N MET A 141 30.90 -8.54 2.75
CA MET A 141 32.03 -7.68 3.05
C MET A 141 32.64 -7.14 1.75
N ALA A 142 33.35 -6.03 1.87
CA ALA A 142 34.22 -5.53 0.81
C ALA A 142 35.44 -4.82 1.39
N GLU A 143 36.57 -4.91 0.70
CA GLU A 143 37.81 -4.25 1.09
C GLU A 143 37.80 -2.77 0.69
N ASN A 144 38.33 -1.91 1.55
CA ASN A 144 38.51 -0.49 1.25
C ASN A 144 39.66 -0.26 0.26
N ILE A 145 39.35 -0.36 -1.04
CA ILE A 145 40.27 -0.08 -2.15
C ILE A 145 39.88 1.18 -2.93
N THR A 146 40.82 1.71 -3.72
CA THR A 146 40.67 2.94 -4.50
C THR A 146 39.58 2.83 -5.57
N GLU A 147 39.49 1.67 -6.22
CA GLU A 147 38.61 1.34 -7.34
C GLU A 147 37.13 1.35 -6.93
N ASN A 148 36.84 1.08 -5.65
CA ASN A 148 35.49 1.07 -5.09
C ASN A 148 35.21 2.22 -4.09
N ALA A 149 36.07 3.25 -4.05
CA ALA A 149 35.93 4.35 -3.10
C ALA A 149 34.53 5.01 -3.16
N GLY A 150 34.00 5.21 -4.38
CA GLY A 150 32.66 5.78 -4.61
C GLY A 150 31.53 4.94 -4.00
N GLN A 151 31.58 3.62 -4.22
CA GLN A 151 30.59 2.64 -3.75
C GLN A 151 30.61 2.53 -2.22
N LEU A 152 31.81 2.53 -1.62
CA LEU A 152 32.00 2.28 -0.19
C LEU A 152 31.83 3.53 0.69
N ASN A 153 31.78 4.73 0.13
CA ASN A 153 31.73 5.99 0.89
C ASN A 153 30.64 6.08 1.96
N ARG A 154 29.46 5.51 1.72
CA ARG A 154 28.37 5.46 2.72
C ARG A 154 28.62 4.42 3.81
N PHE A 155 29.15 3.26 3.43
CA PHE A 155 29.46 2.17 4.34
C PHE A 155 30.65 2.50 5.23
N LYS A 156 31.69 3.16 4.69
CA LYS A 156 32.81 3.72 5.48
C LYS A 156 32.34 4.72 6.53
N ARG A 157 31.36 5.56 6.20
CA ARG A 157 30.77 6.50 7.16
C ARG A 157 30.00 5.77 8.26
N ALA A 158 29.18 4.78 7.87
CA ALA A 158 28.45 3.96 8.82
C ALA A 158 29.39 3.17 9.75
N GLU A 159 30.48 2.62 9.21
CA GLU A 159 31.44 1.82 9.98
C GLU A 159 32.25 2.67 10.96
N ARG A 160 32.65 3.89 10.58
CA ARG A 160 33.27 4.84 11.51
C ARG A 160 32.34 5.21 12.67
N ALA A 161 31.06 5.44 12.37
CA ALA A 161 30.07 5.73 13.40
C ALA A 161 29.85 4.54 14.36
N ARG A 162 29.99 3.30 13.86
CA ARG A 162 29.83 2.07 14.66
C ARG A 162 31.04 1.78 15.55
N THR A 163 32.25 1.95 15.02
CA THR A 163 33.51 1.60 15.69
C THR A 163 34.13 2.76 16.47
N GLY A 164 33.65 3.99 16.26
CA GLY A 164 34.27 5.21 16.80
C GLY A 164 35.59 5.60 16.12
N ALA A 165 35.99 4.88 15.07
CA ALA A 165 37.24 5.15 14.36
C ALA A 165 37.18 6.47 13.59
N LYS A 166 38.24 7.30 13.70
CA LYS A 166 38.36 8.55 12.92
C LYS A 166 38.44 8.29 11.41
N GLN A 167 39.10 7.21 11.01
CA GLN A 167 39.33 6.83 9.62
C GLN A 167 39.29 5.31 9.43
N ILE A 168 38.83 4.86 8.25
CA ILE A 168 38.95 3.47 7.78
C ILE A 168 40.19 3.36 6.92
N LYS A 169 41.13 2.47 7.28
CA LYS A 169 42.39 2.28 6.57
C LYS A 169 42.17 1.60 5.21
N ARG A 170 43.07 1.82 4.25
CA ARG A 170 43.09 1.03 3.01
C ARG A 170 43.35 -0.43 3.36
N GLY A 171 42.73 -1.37 2.67
CA GLY A 171 42.83 -2.80 3.00
C GLY A 171 41.90 -3.28 4.12
N GLN A 172 41.23 -2.36 4.81
CA GLN A 172 40.28 -2.75 5.86
C GLN A 172 38.97 -3.25 5.24
N GLU A 173 38.47 -4.37 5.75
CA GLU A 173 37.17 -4.91 5.39
C GLU A 173 36.04 -4.08 5.98
N ILE A 174 35.01 -3.81 5.18
CA ILE A 174 33.85 -3.02 5.54
C ILE A 174 32.60 -3.89 5.37
N PRO A 175 31.73 -3.97 6.40
CA PRO A 175 30.47 -4.69 6.28
C PRO A 175 29.48 -3.92 5.42
N ILE A 176 28.97 -4.58 4.39
CA ILE A 176 28.04 -4.00 3.40
C ILE A 176 26.60 -4.41 3.71
N ALA A 177 26.35 -5.70 3.88
CA ALA A 177 25.00 -6.22 4.07
C ALA A 177 24.98 -7.53 4.85
N VAL A 178 23.84 -7.87 5.43
CA VAL A 178 23.54 -9.21 5.95
C VAL A 178 22.70 -9.95 4.91
N LEU A 179 23.05 -11.20 4.62
CA LEU A 179 22.19 -12.12 3.90
C LEU A 179 21.25 -12.84 4.88
N VAL A 180 19.95 -12.68 4.70
CA VAL A 180 18.91 -13.37 5.47
C VAL A 180 18.01 -14.17 4.56
N LYS A 181 17.48 -15.30 5.06
CA LYS A 181 16.48 -16.12 4.35
C LYS A 181 15.05 -15.59 4.48
N ARG A 182 14.81 -14.74 5.50
CA ARG A 182 13.49 -14.32 5.94
C ARG A 182 13.57 -12.97 6.64
N VAL A 183 12.58 -12.10 6.38
CA VAL A 183 12.33 -10.87 7.13
C VAL A 183 10.86 -10.82 7.50
N ASP A 184 10.59 -10.62 8.79
CA ASP A 184 9.24 -10.40 9.31
C ASP A 184 8.95 -8.91 9.42
N LEU A 185 7.84 -8.50 8.83
CA LEU A 185 7.36 -7.13 8.80
C LEU A 185 6.15 -6.98 9.71
N LYS A 186 6.25 -6.03 10.63
CA LYS A 186 5.17 -5.67 11.54
C LYS A 186 4.04 -4.99 10.77
N ARG A 187 2.81 -5.30 11.18
CA ARG A 187 1.63 -4.47 10.89
C ARG A 187 1.85 -3.07 11.44
N ARG A 188 1.60 -2.06 10.61
CA ARG A 188 1.73 -0.64 10.95
C ARG A 188 0.50 0.18 10.61
N LEU A 189 -0.30 -0.28 9.65
CA LEU A 189 -1.46 0.42 9.13
C LEU A 189 -2.73 -0.31 9.58
N ASN A 190 -3.70 0.42 10.16
CA ASN A 190 -5.02 -0.13 10.45
C ASN A 190 -6.09 0.48 9.52
N LEU A 191 -5.98 0.21 8.21
CA LEU A 191 -6.89 0.78 7.22
C LEU A 191 -8.34 0.40 7.51
N ALA A 192 -8.61 -0.89 7.78
CA ALA A 192 -9.95 -1.36 8.14
C ALA A 192 -10.54 -0.59 9.33
N GLY A 193 -9.79 -0.42 10.43
CA GLY A 193 -10.26 0.34 11.58
C GLY A 193 -10.44 1.85 11.31
N GLY A 194 -9.64 2.43 10.43
CA GLY A 194 -9.84 3.79 9.93
C GLY A 194 -11.13 3.95 9.14
N VAL A 195 -11.40 3.02 8.22
CA VAL A 195 -12.58 3.01 7.36
C VAL A 195 -13.85 2.73 8.15
N GLN A 196 -13.83 1.76 9.07
CA GLN A 196 -14.98 1.40 9.92
C GLN A 196 -15.54 2.60 10.68
N ARG A 197 -14.66 3.48 11.17
CA ARG A 197 -15.07 4.72 11.86
C ARG A 197 -15.79 5.72 10.95
N ALA A 198 -15.56 5.67 9.64
CA ALA A 198 -16.21 6.54 8.66
C ALA A 198 -17.48 5.93 8.05
N LEU A 199 -17.76 4.63 8.28
CA LEU A 199 -18.94 3.95 7.72
C LEU A 199 -20.27 4.59 8.12
N PRO A 200 -20.49 5.06 9.37
CA PRO A 200 -21.76 5.70 9.72
C PRO A 200 -22.04 6.95 8.89
N ALA A 201 -21.01 7.75 8.59
CA ALA A 201 -21.18 8.94 7.77
C ALA A 201 -21.46 8.59 6.30
N LEU A 202 -20.78 7.56 5.76
CA LEU A 202 -21.08 7.01 4.45
C LEU A 202 -22.54 6.51 4.36
N ALA A 203 -23.01 5.78 5.36
CA ALA A 203 -24.38 5.28 5.41
C ALA A 203 -25.41 6.41 5.41
N ARG A 204 -25.16 7.49 6.18
CA ARG A 204 -26.01 8.69 6.15
C ARG A 204 -26.03 9.36 4.78
N ALA A 205 -24.88 9.48 4.11
CA ALA A 205 -24.81 10.07 2.77
C ALA A 205 -25.58 9.24 1.73
N ILE A 206 -25.55 7.90 1.86
CA ILE A 206 -26.36 7.00 1.01
C ILE A 206 -27.84 7.16 1.32
N GLN A 207 -28.23 7.20 2.60
CA GLN A 207 -29.63 7.37 3.00
C GLN A 207 -30.21 8.67 2.45
N GLN A 208 -29.48 9.78 2.55
CA GLN A 208 -29.90 11.08 2.01
C GLN A 208 -30.16 11.08 0.50
N GLU A 209 -29.42 10.27 -0.27
CA GLU A 209 -29.69 10.14 -1.71
C GLU A 209 -30.85 9.17 -1.99
N LEU A 210 -31.05 8.15 -1.14
CA LEU A 210 -32.19 7.23 -1.25
C LEU A 210 -33.51 7.91 -0.89
N ASP A 211 -33.52 8.84 0.08
CA ASP A 211 -34.73 9.58 0.48
C ASP A 211 -35.26 10.49 -0.65
N LYS A 212 -34.47 10.74 -1.69
CA LYS A 212 -34.85 11.53 -2.88
C LYS A 212 -35.46 10.68 -3.99
N VAL A 213 -35.44 9.36 -3.85
CA VAL A 213 -35.92 8.39 -4.85
C VAL A 213 -37.33 7.99 -4.47
#